data_AF-A0A085NNU1-F1
#
_entry.id   AF-A0A085NNU1-F1
#
_cell.length_a   1.000
_cell.length_b   1.000
_cell.length_c   1.000
_cell.angle_alpha   90.00
_cell.angle_beta   90.00
_cell.angle_gamma   90.00
#
_symmetry.space_group_name_H-M   'P 1'
#
loop_
_entity.id
_entity.type
_entity.pdbx_description
1 polymer ?
#
loop_
_entity_poly.entity_id
_entity_poly.type
_entity_poly.pdbx_seq_one_letter_code
_entity_poly.pdbx_strand_id
1 'polypeptide(L)'
;MLRRARVIVKPILKYYRHVNITNRPCGMCLKQIMCSDQCSQAISNSAGMGKPFGIRERFCVDTDQSHACAIDEVYSYDPISQTCNAWPPKNEYLPALTPQSVKTMLNKLKLLNCVSVSGKCYCCCIPYRPDPYTTKCVITSSSTRTSLANKDYNSHNG
;
A
#
# COMPACT_ATOMS: atom_id res chain seq x y z
N MET A 1 2.77 -11.95 -22.32
CA MET A 1 2.92 -11.86 -20.84
C MET A 1 1.79 -11.11 -20.14
N LEU A 2 1.28 -9.99 -20.66
CA LEU A 2 0.24 -9.16 -20.01
C LEU A 2 -1.04 -9.90 -19.55
N ARG A 3 -1.51 -10.90 -20.30
CA ARG A 3 -2.67 -11.72 -19.90
C ARG A 3 -2.44 -12.47 -18.59
N ARG A 4 -1.24 -13.02 -18.37
CA ARG A 4 -0.90 -13.75 -17.13
C ARG A 4 -0.79 -12.82 -15.92
N ALA A 5 -0.21 -11.63 -16.10
CA ALA A 5 -0.15 -10.61 -15.05
C ALA A 5 -1.55 -10.15 -14.61
N ARG A 6 -2.48 -9.92 -15.56
CA ARG A 6 -3.86 -9.54 -15.25
C ARG A 6 -4.59 -10.57 -14.39
N VAL A 7 -4.31 -11.86 -14.57
CA VAL A 7 -4.93 -12.96 -13.80
C VAL A 7 -4.52 -12.92 -12.33
N ILE A 8 -3.32 -12.43 -12.02
CA ILE A 8 -2.83 -12.26 -10.65
C ILE A 8 -3.26 -10.92 -10.05
N VAL A 9 -3.21 -9.85 -10.83
CA VAL A 9 -3.51 -8.48 -10.35
C VAL A 9 -5.00 -8.27 -10.08
N LYS A 10 -5.89 -8.80 -10.94
CA LYS A 10 -7.34 -8.57 -10.79
C LYS A 10 -7.90 -9.05 -9.44
N PRO A 11 -7.57 -10.26 -8.96
CA PRO A 11 -8.03 -10.71 -7.64
C PRO A 11 -7.52 -9.84 -6.48
N ILE A 12 -6.28 -9.33 -6.55
CA ILE A 12 -5.73 -8.40 -5.56
C ILE A 12 -6.54 -7.10 -5.54
N LEU A 13 -6.80 -6.52 -6.72
CA LEU A 13 -7.64 -5.32 -6.84
C LEU A 13 -9.07 -5.57 -6.36
N LYS A 14 -9.62 -6.77 -6.61
CA LYS A 14 -10.94 -7.16 -6.13
C LYS A 14 -10.95 -7.20 -4.60
N TYR A 15 -9.94 -7.80 -3.97
CA TYR A 15 -9.81 -7.83 -2.50
C TYR A 15 -9.83 -6.42 -1.91
N TYR A 16 -8.96 -5.51 -2.39
CA TYR A 16 -8.91 -4.15 -1.86
C TYR A 16 -10.19 -3.33 -2.09
N ARG A 17 -11.01 -3.67 -3.08
CA ARG A 17 -12.34 -3.06 -3.26
C ARG A 17 -13.39 -3.60 -2.29
N HIS A 18 -13.24 -4.85 -1.82
CA HIS A 18 -14.20 -5.50 -0.93
C HIS A 18 -13.88 -5.27 0.54
N VAL A 19 -12.60 -5.22 0.89
CA VAL A 19 -12.16 -4.74 2.20
C VAL A 19 -12.58 -3.29 2.27
N ASN A 20 -13.60 -3.01 3.07
CA ASN A 20 -14.37 -1.77 3.06
C ASN A 20 -13.47 -0.57 3.41
N ILE A 21 -12.79 -0.03 2.40
CA ILE A 21 -12.08 1.23 2.48
C ILE A 21 -13.18 2.28 2.57
N THR A 22 -13.18 3.03 3.67
CA THR A 22 -14.10 4.14 3.98
C THR A 22 -14.61 4.88 2.73
N ASN A 23 -15.85 5.38 2.74
CA ASN A 23 -16.47 6.16 1.64
C ASN A 23 -15.67 7.40 1.16
N ARG A 24 -14.52 7.68 1.77
CA ARG A 24 -13.56 8.73 1.41
C ARG A 24 -12.13 8.18 1.42
N PRO A 25 -11.21 8.77 0.65
CA PRO A 25 -9.79 8.48 0.72
C PRO A 25 -9.27 8.57 2.16
N CYS A 26 -8.40 7.64 2.55
CA CYS A 26 -7.88 7.51 3.91
C CYS A 26 -6.48 6.91 3.88
N GLY A 27 -5.85 6.88 5.05
CA GLY A 27 -4.66 6.07 5.29
C GLY A 27 -3.40 6.57 4.60
N MET A 28 -3.40 7.76 3.99
CA MET A 28 -2.34 8.18 3.06
C MET A 28 -2.11 7.14 1.93
N CYS A 29 -3.18 6.49 1.47
CA CYS A 29 -3.12 5.40 0.50
C CYS A 29 -3.42 5.83 -0.94
N LEU A 30 -4.13 6.93 -1.14
CA LEU A 30 -4.51 7.40 -2.47
C LEU A 30 -3.33 8.17 -3.11
N LYS A 31 -2.79 7.58 -4.17
CA LYS A 31 -1.64 8.12 -4.91
C LYS A 31 -1.90 8.10 -6.41
N GLN A 32 -1.35 9.10 -7.10
CA GLN A 32 -1.17 9.09 -8.54
C GLN A 32 0.15 8.40 -8.86
N ILE A 33 0.11 7.51 -9.84
CA ILE A 33 1.26 6.73 -10.28
C ILE A 33 1.58 7.12 -11.72
N MET A 34 2.86 7.38 -11.99
CA MET A 34 3.40 7.56 -13.33
C MET A 34 4.45 6.47 -13.58
N CYS A 35 4.33 5.77 -14.69
CA CYS A 35 5.28 4.75 -15.11
C CYS A 35 6.13 5.30 -16.25
N SER A 36 7.45 5.16 -16.16
CA SER A 36 8.33 5.33 -17.31
C SER A 36 8.16 4.15 -18.30
N ASP A 37 8.33 4.42 -19.58
CA ASP A 37 8.43 3.42 -20.64
C ASP A 37 9.78 2.67 -20.60
N GLN A 38 10.78 3.25 -19.94
CA GLN A 38 12.10 2.67 -19.76
C GLN A 38 12.15 1.78 -18.51
N CYS A 39 12.06 0.46 -18.73
CA CYS A 39 12.37 -0.57 -17.74
C CYS A 39 13.89 -0.67 -17.48
N SER A 40 14.55 0.43 -17.09
CA SER A 40 15.94 0.35 -16.66
C SER A 40 15.99 -0.21 -15.23
N GLN A 41 16.75 -1.28 -15.03
CA GLN A 41 17.04 -1.83 -13.69
C GLN A 41 17.92 -0.88 -12.84
N ALA A 42 18.23 0.33 -13.34
CA ALA A 42 19.34 1.14 -12.89
C ALA A 42 19.04 2.07 -11.69
N ILE A 43 17.94 1.88 -10.96
CA ILE A 43 17.67 2.63 -9.72
C ILE A 43 17.52 1.68 -8.54
N SER A 44 18.53 0.84 -8.31
CA SER A 44 18.70 0.09 -7.04
C SER A 44 19.83 0.63 -6.17
N ASN A 45 20.55 1.67 -6.60
CA ASN A 45 21.78 2.09 -5.92
C ASN A 45 21.67 3.50 -5.34
N SER A 46 20.75 3.68 -4.38
CA SER A 46 20.91 4.65 -3.28
C SER A 46 19.86 4.31 -2.21
N ALA A 47 20.31 3.72 -1.10
CA ALA A 47 19.55 3.62 0.15
C ALA A 47 18.12 3.06 0.04
N GLY A 48 17.95 1.79 -0.37
CA GLY A 48 16.79 0.97 0.01
C GLY A 48 15.37 1.48 -0.31
N MET A 49 15.23 2.50 -1.17
CA MET A 49 13.95 3.19 -1.41
C MET A 49 13.68 3.48 -2.90
N GLY A 50 14.42 2.87 -3.82
CA GLY A 50 14.12 2.93 -5.25
C GLY A 50 12.95 2.01 -5.60
N LYS A 51 11.81 2.56 -6.03
CA LYS A 51 10.72 1.73 -6.57
C LYS A 51 11.21 1.04 -7.84
N PRO A 52 10.95 -0.28 -8.00
CA PRO A 52 11.35 -0.96 -9.21
C PRO A 52 10.55 -0.40 -10.40
N PHE A 53 11.16 -0.34 -11.58
CA PHE A 53 10.52 -0.04 -12.88
C PHE A 53 10.11 1.41 -13.14
N GLY A 54 10.94 2.40 -12.79
CA GLY A 54 10.71 3.80 -13.21
C GLY A 54 9.36 4.37 -12.75
N ILE A 55 8.81 3.81 -11.66
CA ILE A 55 7.51 4.20 -11.11
C ILE A 55 7.71 5.40 -10.18
N ARG A 56 7.07 6.52 -10.52
CA ARG A 56 6.96 7.68 -9.63
C ARG A 56 5.57 7.71 -9.01
N GLU A 57 5.50 8.05 -7.73
CA GLU A 57 4.23 8.22 -7.02
C GLU A 57 4.16 9.61 -6.40
N ARG A 58 2.97 10.19 -6.38
CA ARG A 58 2.65 11.38 -5.57
C ARG A 58 1.27 11.25 -4.96
N PHE A 59 0.99 11.98 -3.90
CA PHE A 59 -0.36 12.06 -3.35
C PHE A 59 -1.30 12.81 -4.30
N CYS A 60 -2.58 12.44 -4.28
CA CYS A 60 -3.62 13.26 -4.92
C CYS A 60 -3.72 14.61 -4.20
N VAL A 61 -3.71 15.69 -4.99
CA VAL A 61 -3.87 17.07 -4.49
C VAL A 61 -5.32 17.26 -4.00
N ASP A 62 -5.52 18.16 -3.03
CA ASP A 62 -6.84 18.54 -2.49
C ASP A 62 -7.67 17.38 -1.91
N THR A 63 -7.01 16.29 -1.54
CA THR A 63 -7.64 15.13 -0.91
C THR A 63 -7.09 14.93 0.49
N ASP A 64 -7.87 15.26 1.51
CA ASP A 64 -7.53 14.86 2.87
C ASP A 64 -7.71 13.35 3.03
N GLN A 65 -6.60 12.69 3.33
CA GLN A 65 -6.50 11.26 3.61
C GLN A 65 -5.63 11.02 4.84
N SER A 66 -5.50 12.03 5.71
CA SER A 66 -4.65 12.00 6.90
C SER A 66 -5.18 11.09 8.00
N HIS A 67 -6.46 10.74 7.99
CA HIS A 67 -7.07 9.81 8.93
C HIS A 67 -6.86 8.36 8.47
N ALA A 68 -6.56 7.46 9.40
CA ALA A 68 -6.37 6.05 9.12
C ALA A 68 -7.66 5.42 8.57
N CYS A 69 -7.49 4.43 7.69
CA CYS A 69 -8.61 3.66 7.17
C CYS A 69 -9.10 2.70 8.26
N ALA A 70 -10.37 2.80 8.64
CA ALA A 70 -11.03 1.75 9.41
C ALA A 70 -11.27 0.57 8.48
N ILE A 71 -10.76 -0.60 8.86
CA ILE A 71 -10.94 -1.83 8.10
C ILE A 71 -11.83 -2.77 8.90
N ASP A 72 -12.78 -3.37 8.20
CA ASP A 72 -13.69 -4.36 8.78
C ASP A 72 -12.88 -5.52 9.42
N GLU A 73 -13.27 -5.82 10.66
CA GLU A 73 -12.61 -6.78 11.55
C GLU A 73 -12.56 -8.19 10.97
N VAL A 74 -13.58 -8.58 10.19
CA VAL A 74 -13.63 -9.90 9.53
C VAL A 74 -12.38 -10.09 8.65
N TYR A 75 -11.94 -9.03 7.98
CA TYR A 75 -10.80 -9.07 7.08
C TYR A 75 -9.45 -8.80 7.74
N SER A 76 -9.42 -8.11 8.87
CA SER A 76 -8.20 -7.49 9.38
C SER A 76 -7.83 -7.84 10.82
N TYR A 77 -8.80 -8.17 11.68
CA TYR A 77 -8.53 -8.43 13.10
C TYR A 77 -8.31 -9.93 13.33
N ASP A 78 -7.22 -10.30 14.00
CA ASP A 78 -7.00 -11.66 14.48
C ASP A 78 -7.26 -11.72 16.00
N PRO A 79 -8.31 -12.42 16.46
CA PRO A 79 -8.64 -12.50 17.88
C PRO A 79 -7.64 -13.31 18.69
N ILE A 80 -6.85 -14.21 18.06
CA ILE A 80 -5.89 -15.07 18.76
C ILE A 80 -4.63 -14.27 19.10
N SER A 81 -4.06 -13.59 18.11
CA SER A 81 -2.87 -12.75 18.31
C SER A 81 -3.19 -11.34 18.79
N GLN A 82 -4.46 -10.94 18.79
CA GLN A 82 -4.94 -9.58 19.05
C GLN A 82 -4.28 -8.54 18.14
N THR A 83 -3.88 -8.95 16.93
CA THR A 83 -3.22 -8.07 15.96
C THR A 83 -4.13 -7.70 14.79
N CYS A 84 -3.81 -6.56 14.17
CA CYS A 84 -4.46 -6.11 12.95
C CYS A 84 -3.55 -6.30 11.75
N ASN A 85 -3.98 -7.09 10.77
CA ASN A 85 -3.31 -7.30 9.50
C ASN A 85 -4.35 -7.33 8.37
N ALA A 86 -4.37 -6.27 7.55
CA ALA A 86 -5.21 -6.21 6.36
C ALA A 86 -4.51 -6.74 5.09
N TRP A 87 -3.33 -7.33 5.25
CA TRP A 87 -2.61 -8.04 4.20
C TRP A 87 -1.65 -9.07 4.83
N PRO A 88 -1.51 -10.28 4.24
CA PRO A 88 -2.30 -10.81 3.13
C PRO A 88 -3.76 -11.12 3.53
N PRO A 89 -4.66 -11.31 2.55
CA PRO A 89 -6.03 -11.77 2.80
C PRO A 89 -6.03 -13.09 3.57
N LYS A 90 -6.95 -13.24 4.54
CA LYS A 90 -7.13 -14.50 5.30
C LYS A 90 -7.59 -15.67 4.41
N ASN A 91 -8.37 -15.36 3.37
CA ASN A 91 -8.89 -16.35 2.43
C ASN A 91 -8.03 -16.40 1.16
N GLU A 92 -8.07 -17.52 0.44
CA GLU A 92 -7.34 -17.66 -0.82
C GLU A 92 -7.83 -16.61 -1.84
N TYR A 93 -6.95 -15.66 -2.17
CA TYR A 93 -7.23 -14.55 -3.09
C TYR A 93 -6.52 -14.70 -4.43
N LEU A 94 -5.55 -15.61 -4.53
CA LEU A 94 -4.81 -15.88 -5.75
C LEU A 94 -5.38 -17.11 -6.46
N PRO A 95 -5.36 -17.15 -7.80
CA PRO A 95 -5.74 -18.34 -8.55
C PRO A 95 -4.93 -19.57 -8.12
N ALA A 96 -5.55 -20.75 -8.10
CA ALA A 96 -4.93 -22.00 -7.66
C ALA A 96 -3.56 -22.26 -8.33
N LEU A 97 -3.45 -22.00 -9.64
CA LEU A 97 -2.24 -22.19 -10.44
C LEU A 97 -1.18 -21.07 -10.30
N THR A 98 -1.33 -20.14 -9.36
CA THR A 98 -0.32 -19.11 -9.12
C THR A 98 0.96 -19.77 -8.57
N PRO A 99 2.14 -19.58 -9.18
CA PRO A 99 3.37 -20.18 -8.69
C PRO A 99 3.66 -19.83 -7.23
N GLN A 100 4.17 -20.79 -6.45
CA GLN A 100 4.38 -20.62 -5.01
C GLN A 100 5.36 -19.47 -4.68
N SER A 101 6.38 -19.26 -5.52
CA SER A 101 7.32 -18.14 -5.40
C SER A 101 6.61 -16.78 -5.51
N VAL A 102 5.66 -16.66 -6.43
CA VAL A 102 4.83 -15.46 -6.60
C VAL A 102 3.87 -15.28 -5.43
N LYS A 103 3.20 -16.34 -4.98
CA LYS A 103 2.34 -16.30 -3.77
C LYS A 103 3.14 -15.80 -2.55
N THR A 104 4.35 -16.32 -2.36
CA THR A 104 5.24 -15.97 -1.25
C THR A 104 5.69 -14.51 -1.34
N MET A 105 6.09 -14.05 -2.52
CA MET A 105 6.50 -12.67 -2.75
C MET A 105 5.34 -11.70 -2.44
N LEU A 106 4.14 -11.98 -2.95
CA LEU A 106 2.97 -11.14 -2.74
C LEU A 106 2.55 -11.10 -1.26
N ASN A 107 2.53 -12.25 -0.58
CA ASN A 107 2.16 -12.31 0.84
C ASN A 107 3.15 -11.57 1.75
N LYS A 108 4.41 -11.43 1.34
CA LYS A 108 5.44 -10.68 2.08
C LYS A 108 5.39 -9.17 1.84
N LEU A 109 4.54 -8.68 0.94
CA LEU A 109 4.41 -7.24 0.71
C LEU A 109 3.88 -6.56 1.97
N LYS A 110 4.69 -5.67 2.55
CA LYS A 110 4.24 -4.80 3.63
C LYS A 110 3.72 -3.50 3.04
N LEU A 111 2.43 -3.45 2.76
CA LEU A 111 1.80 -2.27 2.13
C LEU A 111 1.18 -1.32 3.16
N LEU A 112 0.80 -1.86 4.31
CA LEU A 112 0.04 -1.17 5.36
C LEU A 112 0.74 -1.34 6.70
N ASN A 113 0.64 -0.32 7.54
CA ASN A 113 0.84 -0.40 8.97
C ASN A 113 -0.53 -0.29 9.64
N CYS A 114 -0.88 -1.23 10.50
CA CYS A 114 -2.17 -1.27 11.17
C CYS A 114 -2.01 -1.31 12.69
N VAL A 115 -3.01 -0.82 13.41
CA VAL A 115 -3.14 -0.88 14.87
C VAL A 115 -4.57 -1.30 15.24
N SER A 116 -4.71 -2.01 16.36
CA SER A 116 -6.00 -2.29 16.96
C SER A 116 -6.31 -1.22 18.01
N VAL A 117 -7.49 -0.61 17.92
CA VAL A 117 -8.04 0.27 18.95
C VAL A 117 -9.43 -0.24 19.29
N SER A 118 -9.61 -0.73 20.51
CA SER A 118 -10.89 -1.30 20.99
C SER A 118 -11.46 -2.39 20.07
N GLY A 119 -10.61 -3.27 19.53
CA GLY A 119 -11.00 -4.37 18.64
C GLY A 119 -11.20 -3.97 17.18
N LYS A 120 -11.10 -2.67 16.84
CA LYS A 120 -11.20 -2.18 15.46
C LYS A 120 -9.82 -1.94 14.86
N CYS A 121 -9.65 -2.32 13.60
CA CYS A 121 -8.40 -2.14 12.90
C CYS A 121 -8.36 -0.83 12.12
N TYR A 122 -7.33 -0.03 12.40
CA TYR A 122 -7.02 1.20 11.69
C TYR A 122 -5.71 1.02 10.94
N CYS A 123 -5.65 1.41 9.68
CA CYS A 123 -4.48 1.19 8.83
C CYS A 123 -4.08 2.46 8.04
N CYS A 124 -2.77 2.64 7.89
CA CYS A 124 -2.17 3.63 6.99
C CYS A 124 -1.21 2.94 6.03
N CYS A 125 -1.06 3.46 4.82
CA CYS A 125 -0.09 3.01 3.85
C CYS A 125 1.33 3.43 4.24
N ILE A 126 2.31 2.58 3.95
CA ILE A 126 3.72 2.90 4.17
C ILE A 126 4.09 4.20 3.43
N PRO A 127 4.85 5.10 4.07
CA PRO A 127 5.56 4.94 5.36
C PRO A 127 4.81 5.44 6.60
N TYR A 128 3.49 5.61 6.52
CA TYR A 128 2.70 6.11 7.64
C TYR A 128 2.24 4.97 8.54
N ARG A 129 2.06 5.26 9.82
CA ARG A 129 1.41 4.39 10.81
C ARG A 129 0.31 5.18 11.51
N PRO A 130 -0.82 4.55 11.84
CA PRO A 130 -1.84 5.20 12.65
C PRO A 130 -1.29 5.50 14.05
N ASP A 131 -1.49 6.73 14.50
CA ASP A 131 -1.39 7.09 15.90
C ASP A 131 -2.62 6.51 16.65
N PRO A 132 -2.42 5.73 17.73
CA PRO A 132 -3.51 4.99 18.38
C PRO A 132 -4.51 5.89 19.12
N TYR A 133 -4.15 7.14 19.42
CA TYR A 133 -5.00 8.06 20.18
C TYR A 133 -5.82 8.97 19.27
N THR A 134 -5.19 9.46 18.19
CA THR A 134 -5.79 10.41 17.27
C THR A 134 -6.32 9.74 16.00
N THR A 135 -5.96 8.48 15.74
CA THR A 135 -6.23 7.74 14.50
C THR A 135 -5.69 8.42 13.24
N LYS A 136 -4.81 9.42 13.37
CA LYS A 136 -4.15 10.07 12.24
C LYS A 136 -2.92 9.30 11.79
N CYS A 137 -2.63 9.36 10.50
CA CYS A 137 -1.46 8.77 9.90
C CYS A 137 -0.24 9.66 10.12
N VAL A 138 0.73 9.14 10.88
CA VAL A 138 2.00 9.79 11.17
C VAL A 138 3.15 9.04 10.51
N ILE A 139 4.20 9.76 10.10
CA ILE A 139 5.40 9.14 9.53
C ILE A 139 6.09 8.28 10.61
N THR A 140 6.37 7.02 10.29
CA THR A 140 7.27 6.21 11.14
C THR A 140 8.70 6.76 11.04
N SER A 141 9.31 7.06 12.18
CA SER A 141 10.65 7.67 12.29
C SER A 141 11.79 6.89 11.59
N SER A 142 11.55 5.64 11.19
CA SER A 142 12.50 4.82 10.41
C SER A 142 12.44 5.03 8.89
N SER A 143 11.63 5.97 8.39
CA SER A 143 11.59 6.32 6.96
C SER A 143 12.37 7.60 6.69
N THR A 144 13.57 7.44 6.14
CA THR A 144 14.44 8.55 5.73
C THR A 144 13.68 9.49 4.79
N ARG A 145 13.55 10.76 5.18
CA ARG A 145 12.87 11.80 4.40
C ARG A 145 13.52 11.95 3.03
N THR A 146 12.80 11.60 1.98
CA THR A 146 12.94 12.31 0.71
C THR A 146 11.55 12.84 0.35
N SER A 147 11.25 14.06 0.81
CA SER A 147 10.10 14.79 0.29
C SER A 147 10.40 15.13 -1.17
N LEU A 148 9.89 14.33 -2.09
CA LEU A 148 9.87 14.71 -3.51
C LEU A 148 8.94 15.92 -3.61
N ALA A 149 9.55 17.10 -3.81
CA ALA A 149 8.81 18.34 -3.98
C ALA A 149 8.09 18.29 -5.34
N ASN A 150 6.96 19.00 -5.45
CA ASN A 150 6.17 19.10 -6.69
C ASN A 150 6.99 19.51 -7.93
N LYS A 151 8.15 20.14 -7.75
CA LYS A 151 9.05 20.56 -8.84
C LYS A 151 9.65 19.36 -9.60
N ASP A 152 9.80 18.19 -8.99
CA ASP A 152 10.42 17.02 -9.63
C ASP A 152 9.49 16.26 -10.58
N TYR A 153 8.19 16.56 -10.56
CA TYR A 153 7.20 15.93 -11.44
C TYR A 153 7.10 16.60 -12.82
N ASN A 154 7.39 17.91 -12.91
CA ASN A 154 7.18 18.70 -14.13
C ASN A 154 8.45 18.88 -14.98
N SER A 155 9.62 18.43 -14.52
CA SER A 155 10.90 18.72 -15.18
C SER A 155 11.24 17.85 -16.41
N HIS A 156 10.32 17.00 -16.88
CA HIS A 156 10.55 16.11 -18.03
C HIS A 156 9.61 16.30 -19.22
N ASN A 157 8.83 17.39 -19.25
CA ASN A 157 8.17 17.84 -20.48
C ASN A 157 8.96 19.00 -21.11
N GLY A 158 10.19 18.70 -21.53
CA GLY A 158 11.06 19.56 -22.34
C GLY A 158 11.85 18.70 -23.29
#